data_AF-A0A8H4FIZ5-F1
#
_entry.id   AF-A0A8H4FIZ5-F1
#
_cell.length_a   1.000
_cell.length_b   1.000
_cell.length_c   1.000
_cell.angle_alpha   90.00
_cell.angle_beta   90.00
_cell.angle_gamma   90.00
#
_symmetry.space_group_name_H-M   'P 1'
#
loop_
_entity.id
_entity.type
_entity.pdbx_description
1 polymer ?
#
loop_
_entity_poly.entity_id
_entity_poly.type
_entity_poly.pdbx_seq_one_letter_code
_entity_poly.pdbx_strand_id
1 'polypeptide(L)'
;MDHGATDRAVDSLKWEGGGGKEIGVGERLYGIASGGGQRVVAFFCLFSHGGNRRSCYSDEAAQRFASVTNVCGWYVSGWTDWWSGSTKEYTYGYHVLGNDNNFRA
;
A
#
# COMPACT_ATOMS: atom_id res chain seq x y z
N MET A 1 -5.45 -12.29 8.09
CA MET A 1 -4.89 -12.67 6.78
C MET A 1 -3.67 -13.54 7.02
N ASP A 2 -3.21 -14.29 6.03
CA ASP A 2 -1.97 -15.07 6.12
C ASP A 2 -0.78 -14.13 6.39
N HIS A 3 -0.05 -14.40 7.48
CA HIS A 3 1.03 -13.51 7.93
C HIS A 3 2.15 -13.47 6.90
N GLY A 4 2.60 -14.66 6.45
CA GLY A 4 3.71 -14.77 5.50
C GLY A 4 3.39 -14.21 4.12
N ALA A 5 2.15 -14.29 3.64
CA ALA A 5 1.72 -13.64 2.41
C ALA A 5 1.66 -12.11 2.58
N THR A 6 1.16 -11.63 3.72
CA THR A 6 1.07 -10.19 3.99
C THR A 6 2.46 -9.56 4.06
N ASP A 7 3.37 -10.16 4.83
CA ASP A 7 4.74 -9.66 4.98
C ASP A 7 5.48 -9.66 3.63
N ARG A 8 5.39 -10.74 2.85
CA ARG A 8 6.00 -10.80 1.50
C ARG A 8 5.40 -9.81 0.52
N ALA A 9 4.08 -9.55 0.58
CA ALA A 9 3.45 -8.55 -0.27
C ALA A 9 3.93 -7.14 0.09
N VAL A 10 3.99 -6.82 1.38
CA VAL A 10 4.52 -5.56 1.90
C VAL A 10 5.99 -5.37 1.52
N ASP A 11 6.81 -6.41 1.68
CA ASP A 11 8.23 -6.36 1.34
C ASP A 11 8.45 -6.24 -0.16
N SER A 12 7.60 -6.86 -0.99
CA SER A 12 7.62 -6.68 -2.44
C SER A 12 7.30 -5.24 -2.83
N LEU A 13 6.28 -4.62 -2.21
CA LEU A 13 5.97 -3.21 -2.44
C LEU A 13 7.12 -2.30 -1.99
N LYS A 14 7.70 -2.56 -0.81
CA LYS A 14 8.87 -1.83 -0.30
C LYS A 14 10.08 -2.02 -1.20
N TRP A 15 10.28 -3.18 -1.81
CA TRP A 15 11.37 -3.41 -2.74
C TRP A 15 11.17 -2.62 -4.05
N GLU A 16 9.96 -2.66 -4.62
CA GLU A 16 9.65 -1.91 -5.83
C GLU A 16 9.72 -0.40 -5.64
N GLY A 17 9.28 0.10 -4.49
CA GLY A 17 9.28 1.52 -4.16
C GLY A 17 10.59 2.02 -3.54
N GLY A 18 11.22 1.20 -2.69
CA GLY A 18 12.15 1.62 -1.62
C GLY A 18 13.45 2.29 -2.04
N GLY A 19 13.79 2.25 -3.33
CA GLY A 19 14.89 3.03 -3.91
C GLY A 19 14.52 4.49 -4.24
N GLY A 20 13.32 4.97 -3.86
CA GLY A 20 12.84 6.29 -4.24
C GLY A 20 12.18 6.32 -5.63
N LYS A 21 11.64 5.17 -6.08
CA LYS A 21 10.97 5.06 -7.37
C LYS A 21 9.88 6.12 -7.48
N GLU A 22 9.96 6.93 -8.52
CA GLU A 22 8.98 7.97 -8.79
C GLU A 22 7.73 7.40 -9.44
N ILE A 23 6.59 7.71 -8.83
CA ILE A 23 5.25 7.32 -9.28
C ILE A 23 4.51 8.56 -9.70
N GLY A 24 3.91 8.53 -10.88
CA GLY A 24 3.06 9.61 -11.40
C GLY A 24 1.73 9.68 -10.67
N VAL A 25 1.13 10.87 -10.66
CA VAL A 25 -0.26 11.04 -10.21
C VAL A 25 -1.19 10.20 -11.09
N GLY A 26 -2.07 9.44 -10.45
CA GLY A 26 -2.94 8.44 -11.09
C GLY A 26 -2.32 7.05 -11.19
N GLU A 27 -1.01 6.92 -10.98
CA GLU A 27 -0.31 5.63 -11.00
C GLU A 27 -0.33 4.93 -9.64
N ARG A 28 -0.01 3.64 -9.67
CA ARG A 28 -0.10 2.74 -8.52
C ARG A 28 1.07 1.74 -8.53
N LEU A 29 1.54 1.38 -7.34
CA LEU A 29 2.47 0.28 -7.12
C LEU A 29 1.78 -0.83 -6.34
N TYR A 30 2.18 -2.07 -6.62
CA TYR A 30 1.63 -3.24 -5.98
C TYR A 30 2.74 -4.23 -5.61
N GLY A 31 2.65 -4.81 -4.42
CA GLY A 31 3.33 -6.05 -4.07
C GLY A 31 2.27 -7.13 -3.91
N ILE A 32 2.44 -8.29 -4.56
CA ILE A 32 1.47 -9.38 -4.50
C ILE A 32 2.16 -10.65 -4.06
N ALA A 33 1.62 -11.34 -3.05
CA ALA A 33 2.15 -12.61 -2.58
C ALA A 33 1.03 -13.59 -2.21
N SER A 34 1.32 -14.88 -2.30
CA SER A 34 0.39 -15.96 -1.96
C SER A 34 0.93 -16.81 -0.81
N GLY A 35 0.06 -17.21 0.12
CA GLY A 35 0.40 -18.02 1.29
C GLY A 35 -0.86 -18.44 2.05
N GLY A 36 -0.83 -19.62 2.67
CA GLY A 36 -1.97 -20.12 3.45
C GLY A 36 -3.30 -20.22 2.68
N GLY A 37 -3.25 -20.43 1.36
CA GLY A 37 -4.44 -20.42 0.49
C GLY A 37 -5.02 -19.04 0.19
N GLN A 38 -4.39 -17.97 0.66
CA GLN A 38 -4.77 -16.59 0.40
C GLN A 38 -3.77 -15.94 -0.57
N ARG A 39 -4.27 -14.97 -1.35
CA ARG A 39 -3.43 -14.08 -2.14
C ARG A 39 -3.60 -12.68 -1.58
N VAL A 40 -2.52 -12.01 -1.20
CA VAL A 40 -2.52 -10.68 -0.58
C VAL A 40 -1.89 -9.68 -1.54
N VAL A 41 -2.49 -8.51 -1.67
CA VAL A 41 -1.92 -7.34 -2.34
C VAL A 41 -1.61 -6.26 -1.30
N ALA A 42 -0.38 -5.76 -1.30
CA ALA A 42 -0.01 -4.49 -0.71
C ALA A 42 0.07 -3.45 -1.82
N PHE A 43 -0.37 -2.22 -1.57
CA PHE A 43 -0.48 -1.20 -2.61
C PHE A 43 -0.06 0.17 -2.11
N PHE A 44 0.41 0.98 -3.05
CA PHE A 44 0.61 2.42 -2.94
C PHE A 44 -0.08 3.09 -4.13
N CYS A 45 -0.93 4.08 -3.85
CA CYS A 45 -1.65 4.84 -4.88
C CYS A 45 -1.35 6.33 -4.72
N LEU A 46 -0.91 7.00 -5.79
CA LEU A 46 -0.70 8.44 -5.79
C LEU A 46 -1.87 9.13 -6.51
N PHE A 47 -2.59 10.00 -5.82
CA PHE A 47 -3.75 10.74 -6.34
C PHE A 47 -3.44 12.20 -6.62
N SER A 48 -2.49 12.79 -5.88
CA SER A 48 -2.07 14.18 -6.08
C SER A 48 -0.70 14.42 -5.46
N HIS A 49 0.10 15.29 -6.07
CA HIS A 49 1.34 15.80 -5.51
C HIS A 49 1.78 17.07 -6.25
N GLY A 50 2.41 18.02 -5.56
CA GLY A 50 2.80 19.33 -6.12
C GLY A 50 3.73 19.27 -7.35
N GLY A 51 4.35 18.12 -7.63
CA GLY A 51 5.19 17.88 -8.81
C GLY A 51 4.66 16.83 -9.80
N ASN A 52 3.40 16.41 -9.70
CA ASN A 52 2.78 15.31 -10.47
C ASN A 52 3.47 13.93 -10.39
N ARG A 53 4.59 13.83 -9.68
CA ARG A 53 5.33 12.60 -9.41
C ARG A 53 5.80 12.62 -7.96
N ARG A 54 5.89 11.46 -7.32
CA ARG A 54 6.36 11.32 -5.96
C ARG A 54 7.19 10.06 -5.80
N SER A 55 8.30 10.16 -5.09
CA SER A 55 9.07 8.98 -4.68
C SER A 55 8.30 8.19 -3.62
N CYS A 56 8.18 6.88 -3.84
CA CYS A 56 7.80 5.94 -2.80
C CYS A 56 9.05 5.60 -1.97
N TYR A 57 8.98 5.65 -0.64
CA TYR A 57 10.11 5.29 0.24
C TYR A 57 9.76 4.08 1.11
N SER A 58 10.74 3.21 1.35
CA SER A 58 10.57 2.01 2.19
C SER A 58 10.19 2.36 3.63
N ASP A 59 10.81 3.40 4.17
CA ASP A 59 10.62 3.82 5.56
C ASP A 59 9.23 4.42 5.77
N GLU A 60 8.74 5.20 4.80
CA GLU A 60 7.37 5.68 4.80
C GLU A 60 6.39 4.51 4.70
N ALA A 61 6.60 3.58 3.76
CA ALA A 61 5.74 2.40 3.64
C ALA A 61 5.70 1.61 4.96
N ALA A 62 6.84 1.43 5.64
CA ALA A 62 6.91 0.76 6.94
C ALA A 62 6.08 1.49 8.02
N GLN A 63 6.23 2.82 8.14
CA GLN A 63 5.44 3.62 9.07
C GLN A 63 3.93 3.54 8.78
N ARG A 64 3.57 3.58 7.51
CA ARG A 64 2.16 3.52 7.06
C ARG A 64 1.53 2.16 7.36
N PHE A 65 2.23 1.05 7.11
CA PHE A 65 1.74 -0.27 7.47
C PHE A 65 1.68 -0.50 8.97
N ALA A 66 2.62 0.05 9.74
CA ALA A 66 2.53 0.04 11.21
C ALA A 66 1.28 0.79 11.72
N SER A 67 0.93 1.92 11.09
CA SER A 67 -0.31 2.64 11.41
C SER A 67 -1.56 1.83 11.10
N VAL A 68 -1.60 1.11 9.97
CA VAL A 68 -2.73 0.19 9.65
C VAL A 68 -2.84 -0.88 10.73
N THR A 69 -1.72 -1.51 11.11
CA THR A 69 -1.68 -2.52 12.16
C THR A 69 -2.16 -1.99 13.52
N ASN A 70 -1.82 -0.75 13.86
CA ASN A 70 -2.23 -0.14 15.13
C ASN A 70 -3.74 0.13 15.22
N VAL A 71 -4.40 0.45 14.09
CA VAL A 71 -5.83 0.80 14.05
C VAL A 71 -6.70 -0.42 13.73
N CYS A 72 -6.32 -1.19 12.72
CA CYS A 72 -7.11 -2.32 12.22
C CYS A 72 -6.78 -3.63 12.94
N GLY A 73 -5.67 -3.69 13.67
CA GLY A 73 -5.13 -4.91 14.26
C GLY A 73 -4.14 -5.64 13.34
N TRP A 74 -3.43 -6.61 13.91
CA TRP A 74 -2.40 -7.36 13.21
C TRP A 74 -2.98 -8.21 12.08
N TYR A 75 -2.42 -8.07 10.87
CA TYR A 75 -2.79 -8.84 9.68
C TYR A 75 -4.27 -8.75 9.29
N VAL A 76 -4.88 -7.59 9.50
CA VAL A 76 -6.25 -7.24 9.08
C VAL A 76 -6.18 -6.32 7.86
N SER A 77 -7.07 -6.51 6.88
CA SER A 77 -7.08 -5.63 5.69
C SER A 77 -7.34 -4.19 6.11
N GLY A 78 -6.61 -3.26 5.51
CA GLY A 78 -6.73 -1.85 5.84
C GLY A 78 -5.84 -0.98 4.99
N TRP A 79 -6.07 0.32 5.09
CA TRP A 79 -5.29 1.33 4.40
C TRP A 79 -5.18 2.60 5.24
N THR A 80 -4.20 3.42 4.92
CA THR A 80 -4.00 4.75 5.48
C THR A 80 -3.94 5.75 4.34
N ASP A 81 -4.56 6.89 4.56
CA ASP A 81 -4.56 8.01 3.63
C ASP A 81 -3.64 9.12 4.14
N TRP A 82 -2.98 9.81 3.21
CA TRP A 82 -2.28 11.05 3.49
C TRP A 82 -3.01 12.21 2.82
N TRP A 83 -3.22 13.27 3.60
CA TRP A 83 -3.92 14.48 3.19
C TRP A 83 -3.01 15.68 3.34
N SER A 84 -2.96 16.51 2.30
CA SER A 84 -2.30 17.80 2.28
C SER A 84 -3.37 18.87 2.08
N GLY A 85 -3.75 19.52 3.18
CA GLY A 85 -4.96 20.32 3.24
C GLY A 85 -6.21 19.50 2.91
N SER A 86 -6.98 19.95 1.92
CA SER A 86 -8.20 19.27 1.44
C SER A 86 -7.92 18.19 0.40
N THR A 87 -6.66 17.96 0.02
CA THR A 87 -6.29 17.06 -1.06
C THR A 87 -5.75 15.76 -0.50
N LYS A 88 -6.38 14.64 -0.84
CA LYS A 88 -5.82 13.31 -0.62
C LYS A 88 -4.65 13.12 -1.58
N GLU A 89 -3.44 13.07 -1.06
CA GLU A 89 -2.25 12.90 -1.89
C GLU A 89 -2.03 11.44 -2.24
N TYR A 90 -2.01 10.54 -1.25
CA TYR A 90 -1.71 9.12 -1.49
C TYR A 90 -2.34 8.18 -0.45
N THR A 91 -2.34 6.89 -0.77
CA THR A 91 -2.77 5.80 0.13
C THR A 91 -1.75 4.68 0.13
N TYR A 92 -1.50 4.09 1.31
CA TYR A 92 -0.87 2.77 1.46
C TYR A 92 -1.86 1.80 2.08
N GLY A 93 -1.87 0.55 1.65
CA GLY A 93 -2.72 -0.47 2.27
C GLY A 93 -2.42 -1.89 1.83
N TYR A 94 -3.12 -2.85 2.42
CA TYR A 94 -3.04 -4.25 2.02
C TYR A 94 -4.37 -4.99 2.22
N HIS A 95 -4.63 -5.99 1.38
CA HIS A 95 -5.90 -6.70 1.30
C HIS A 95 -5.76 -8.09 0.65
N VAL A 96 -6.69 -9.01 0.91
CA VAL A 96 -6.78 -10.31 0.22
C VAL A 96 -7.41 -10.18 -1.16
N LEU A 97 -6.64 -10.42 -2.23
CA LEU A 97 -7.14 -10.57 -3.60
C LEU A 97 -8.14 -11.74 -3.67
N GLY A 98 -9.40 -11.42 -3.99
CA GLY A 98 -10.49 -12.40 -4.10
C GLY A 98 -11.78 -12.03 -3.36
N ASN A 99 -11.77 -10.97 -2.55
CA ASN A 99 -12.99 -10.28 -2.14
C ASN A 99 -13.25 -9.12 -3.11
N ASP A 100 -13.63 -9.48 -4.35
CA ASP A 100 -13.99 -8.54 -5.40
C ASP A 100 -15.09 -7.59 -4.91
N ASN A 101 -14.75 -6.32 -4.65
CA ASN A 101 -15.67 -5.18 -4.68
C ASN A 101 -15.01 -3.78 -4.56
N ASN A 102 -13.74 -3.63 -4.13
CA ASN A 102 -13.23 -2.32 -3.69
C ASN A 102 -12.14 -1.64 -4.55
N PHE A 103 -11.85 -2.11 -5.77
CA PHE A 103 -10.85 -1.45 -6.65
C PHE A 103 -11.44 -0.76 -7.90
N ARG A 104 -12.72 -0.41 -7.87
CA ARG A 104 -13.29 0.51 -8.87
C ARG A 104 -13.08 1.95 -8.40
N ALA A 105 -12.01 2.56 -8.90
CA ALA A 105 -11.90 4.01 -9.00
C ALA A 105 -12.55 4.46 -10.30
#